data_AF-A0A1A8LA53-F1
#
_entry.id   AF-A0A1A8LA53-F1
#
_cell.length_a   1.000
_cell.length_b   1.000
_cell.length_c   1.000
_cell.angle_alpha   90.00
_cell.angle_beta   90.00
_cell.angle_gamma   90.00
#
_symmetry.space_group_name_H-M   'P 1'
#
loop_
_entity.id
_entity.type
_entity.pdbx_description
1 polymer ?
#
loop_
_entity_poly.entity_id
_entity_poly.type
_entity_poly.pdbx_seq_one_letter_code
_entity_poly.pdbx_strand_id
1 'polypeptide(L)'
;RMVQNLLDKLKTDGAELLMFLNHMEKISICEIDNSSDELKVLYSVTAKITDGDRLKRKQFHASVIDSVTKKKQLTAIPVQQITYTMDIEDTDGNMTSWMICNRSGFPDIENVSKSVISAHKNEDITLFPRGGVAACVSHNYKKPHRAFCFLPLSLETGLPFHVNGHFALDSARRNLWRDDNG
;
A
#
# COMPACT_ATOMS: atom_id res chain seq x y z
N ARG A 1 -8.42 -19.65 -19.71
CA ARG A 1 -6.97 -19.61 -19.37
C ARG A 1 -6.52 -18.25 -18.83
N MET A 2 -6.85 -17.12 -19.47
CA MET A 2 -6.45 -15.78 -18.99
C MET A 2 -7.09 -15.38 -17.65
N VAL A 3 -8.39 -15.65 -17.47
CA VAL A 3 -9.13 -15.35 -16.21
C VAL A 3 -8.58 -16.17 -15.04
N GLN A 4 -8.38 -17.47 -15.22
CA GLN A 4 -7.81 -18.32 -14.16
C GLN A 4 -6.43 -17.84 -13.71
N ASN A 5 -5.54 -17.51 -14.66
CA ASN A 5 -4.22 -16.98 -14.34
C ASN A 5 -4.28 -15.66 -13.54
N LEU A 6 -5.30 -14.82 -13.79
CA LEU A 6 -5.52 -13.60 -13.01
C LEU A 6 -5.96 -13.93 -11.58
N LEU A 7 -6.92 -14.85 -11.43
CA LEU A 7 -7.44 -15.29 -10.14
C LEU A 7 -6.35 -15.98 -9.29
N ASP A 8 -5.51 -16.80 -9.90
CA ASP A 8 -4.39 -17.47 -9.23
C ASP A 8 -3.35 -16.47 -8.71
N LYS A 9 -3.08 -15.41 -9.50
CA LYS A 9 -2.22 -14.29 -9.05
C LYS A 9 -2.87 -13.50 -7.93
N LEU A 10 -4.17 -13.21 -8.02
CA LEU A 10 -4.91 -12.54 -6.96
C LEU A 10 -4.90 -13.36 -5.66
N LYS A 11 -4.98 -14.69 -5.78
CA LYS A 11 -4.85 -15.60 -4.64
C LYS A 11 -3.46 -15.50 -4.02
N THR A 12 -2.42 -15.56 -4.84
CA THR A 12 -1.00 -15.52 -4.41
C THR A 12 -0.61 -14.21 -3.72
N ASP A 13 -1.07 -13.07 -4.26
CA ASP A 13 -0.72 -11.73 -3.82
C ASP A 13 -1.79 -11.10 -2.90
N GLY A 14 -2.92 -11.76 -2.68
CA GLY A 14 -4.09 -11.23 -1.98
C GLY A 14 -3.79 -10.63 -0.62
N ALA A 15 -2.92 -11.29 0.15
CA ALA A 15 -2.45 -10.79 1.44
C ALA A 15 -1.69 -9.45 1.29
N GLU A 16 -0.73 -9.38 0.37
CA GLU A 16 0.06 -8.18 0.11
C GLU A 16 -0.82 -7.04 -0.45
N LEU A 17 -1.83 -7.35 -1.26
CA LEU A 17 -2.78 -6.37 -1.81
C LEU A 17 -3.51 -5.58 -0.72
N LEU A 18 -3.87 -6.20 0.41
CA LEU A 18 -4.61 -5.53 1.48
C LEU A 18 -3.75 -4.61 2.36
N MET A 19 -2.43 -4.72 2.29
CA MET A 19 -1.50 -4.15 3.28
C MET A 19 -1.54 -2.62 3.37
N PHE A 20 -1.55 -1.93 2.22
CA PHE A 20 -1.50 -0.45 2.16
C PHE A 20 -2.77 0.22 1.63
N LEU A 21 -3.83 -0.56 1.35
CA LEU A 21 -5.12 -0.04 0.88
C LEU A 21 -5.94 0.54 2.03
N ASN A 22 -6.40 1.79 1.91
CA ASN A 22 -6.98 2.52 3.06
C ASN A 22 -8.32 1.96 3.58
N HIS A 23 -9.10 1.29 2.73
CA HIS A 23 -10.51 0.94 3.01
C HIS A 23 -10.86 -0.53 2.71
N MET A 24 -9.98 -1.26 2.02
CA MET A 24 -10.22 -2.67 1.73
C MET A 24 -9.67 -3.52 2.87
N GLU A 25 -10.49 -4.46 3.33
CA GLU A 25 -10.11 -5.39 4.40
C GLU A 25 -10.38 -6.84 4.01
N LYS A 26 -11.05 -7.09 2.89
CA LYS A 26 -11.35 -8.44 2.44
C LYS A 26 -11.33 -8.50 0.93
N ILE A 27 -10.72 -9.56 0.41
CA ILE A 27 -10.80 -9.96 -1.00
C ILE A 27 -11.33 -11.38 -1.00
N SER A 28 -12.39 -11.62 -1.79
CA SER A 28 -12.95 -12.95 -2.01
C SER A 28 -12.98 -13.27 -3.50
N ILE A 29 -12.61 -14.48 -3.86
CA ILE A 29 -12.81 -15.07 -5.19
C ILE A 29 -13.98 -16.04 -5.07
N CYS A 30 -15.00 -15.83 -5.89
CA CYS A 30 -16.21 -16.64 -5.87
C CYS A 30 -16.54 -17.17 -7.27
N GLU A 31 -17.24 -18.29 -7.31
CA GLU A 31 -17.81 -18.92 -8.51
C GLU A 31 -19.31 -19.09 -8.28
N ILE A 32 -20.11 -18.83 -9.32
CA ILE A 32 -21.55 -19.12 -9.30
C ILE A 32 -21.72 -20.47 -9.99
N ASP A 33 -22.28 -21.44 -9.27
CA ASP A 33 -22.60 -22.74 -9.85
C ASP A 33 -23.83 -22.60 -10.77
N ASN A 34 -23.64 -22.80 -12.07
CA ASN A 34 -24.71 -22.67 -13.07
C ASN A 34 -25.83 -23.72 -12.90
N SER A 35 -25.61 -24.77 -12.13
CA SER A 35 -26.60 -25.84 -11.89
C SER A 35 -27.45 -25.60 -10.66
N SER A 36 -26.90 -25.00 -9.60
CA SER A 36 -27.60 -24.73 -8.35
C SER A 36 -27.94 -23.26 -8.12
N ASP A 37 -27.41 -22.34 -8.93
CA ASP A 37 -27.46 -20.88 -8.74
C ASP A 37 -26.87 -20.42 -7.39
N GLU A 38 -26.02 -21.26 -6.77
CA GLU A 38 -25.38 -20.97 -5.49
C GLU A 38 -24.00 -20.31 -5.68
N LEU A 39 -23.70 -19.35 -4.79
CA LEU A 39 -22.40 -18.70 -4.72
C LEU A 39 -21.43 -19.53 -3.90
N LYS A 40 -20.37 -20.02 -4.54
CA LYS A 40 -19.27 -20.74 -3.90
C LYS A 40 -18.07 -19.82 -3.72
N VAL A 41 -17.61 -19.67 -2.48
CA VAL A 41 -16.36 -18.95 -2.19
C VAL A 41 -15.18 -19.90 -2.41
N LEU A 42 -14.32 -19.59 -3.37
CA LEU A 42 -13.13 -20.39 -3.71
C LEU A 42 -11.91 -20.00 -2.87
N TYR A 43 -11.80 -18.72 -2.53
CA TYR A 43 -10.72 -18.18 -1.72
C TYR A 43 -11.17 -16.89 -1.06
N SER A 44 -10.67 -16.62 0.15
CA SER A 44 -10.77 -15.31 0.76
C SER A 44 -9.52 -15.00 1.57
N VAL A 45 -9.15 -13.73 1.58
CA VAL A 45 -8.15 -13.17 2.50
C VAL A 45 -8.72 -11.94 3.19
N THR A 46 -8.46 -11.82 4.48
CA THR A 46 -9.00 -10.74 5.32
C THR A 46 -7.88 -10.09 6.12
N ALA A 47 -7.81 -8.76 6.08
CA ALA A 47 -6.99 -7.93 6.93
C ALA A 47 -7.82 -7.44 8.12
N LYS A 48 -7.54 -7.97 9.31
CA LYS A 48 -8.17 -7.62 10.57
C LYS A 48 -7.42 -6.46 11.21
N ILE A 49 -8.15 -5.41 11.56
CA ILE A 49 -7.65 -4.19 12.19
C ILE A 49 -8.63 -3.79 13.29
N THR A 50 -8.12 -3.33 14.42
CA THR A 50 -8.96 -2.84 15.53
C THR A 50 -9.71 -1.57 15.13
N ASP A 51 -10.85 -1.29 15.75
CA ASP A 51 -11.61 -0.05 15.47
C ASP A 51 -10.81 1.22 15.80
N GLY A 52 -9.96 1.16 16.83
CA GLY A 52 -9.05 2.25 17.17
C GLY A 52 -8.04 2.53 16.05
N ASP A 53 -7.42 1.49 15.51
CA ASP A 53 -6.46 1.63 14.40
C ASP A 53 -7.15 2.00 13.09
N ARG A 54 -8.36 1.49 12.84
CA ARG A 54 -9.21 1.92 11.72
C ARG A 54 -9.49 3.41 11.79
N LEU A 55 -9.78 3.95 12.98
CA LEU A 55 -9.98 5.39 13.18
C LEU A 55 -8.70 6.19 12.92
N LYS A 56 -7.54 5.73 13.42
CA LYS A 56 -6.23 6.36 13.12
C LYS A 56 -5.96 6.41 11.61
N ARG A 57 -6.18 5.30 10.89
CA ARG A 57 -6.05 5.23 9.43
C ARG A 57 -6.97 6.21 8.73
N LYS A 58 -8.24 6.29 9.15
CA LYS A 58 -9.25 7.21 8.60
C LYS A 58 -8.84 8.68 8.80
N GLN A 59 -8.37 9.04 9.99
CA GLN A 59 -7.92 10.40 10.31
C GLN A 59 -6.69 10.81 9.49
N PHE A 60 -5.68 9.93 9.40
CA PHE A 60 -4.51 10.16 8.57
C PHE A 60 -4.89 10.31 7.09
N HIS A 61 -5.73 9.42 6.56
CA HIS A 61 -6.20 9.51 5.19
C HIS A 61 -6.97 10.81 4.93
N ALA A 62 -7.84 11.24 5.84
CA ALA A 62 -8.56 12.50 5.73
C ALA A 62 -7.61 13.71 5.66
N SER A 63 -6.53 13.72 6.46
CA SER A 63 -5.51 14.77 6.41
C SER A 63 -4.73 14.79 5.09
N VAL A 64 -4.44 13.61 4.52
CA VAL A 64 -3.82 13.48 3.20
C VAL A 64 -4.75 14.06 2.13
N ILE A 65 -6.02 13.65 2.11
CA ILE A 65 -7.01 14.14 1.15
C ILE A 65 -7.21 15.66 1.28
N ASP A 66 -7.31 16.20 2.50
CA ASP A 66 -7.40 17.64 2.72
C ASP A 66 -6.21 18.40 2.09
N SER A 67 -5.01 17.87 2.26
CA SER A 67 -3.78 18.50 1.75
C SER A 67 -3.68 18.43 0.22
N VAL A 68 -4.09 17.32 -0.39
CA VAL A 68 -4.15 17.14 -1.84
C VAL A 68 -5.22 18.02 -2.47
N THR A 69 -6.45 17.99 -1.95
CA THR A 69 -7.58 18.76 -2.50
C THR A 69 -7.37 20.27 -2.39
N LYS A 70 -6.72 20.74 -1.31
CA LYS A 70 -6.37 22.15 -1.15
C LYS A 70 -5.06 22.55 -1.85
N LYS A 71 -4.41 21.62 -2.58
CA LYS A 71 -3.11 21.84 -3.23
C LYS A 71 -2.07 22.50 -2.30
N LYS A 72 -1.97 22.02 -1.07
CA LYS A 72 -1.03 22.60 -0.10
C LYS A 72 0.40 22.49 -0.63
N GLN A 73 1.16 23.57 -0.49
CA GLN A 73 2.61 23.55 -0.72
C GLN A 73 3.29 22.59 0.28
N LEU A 74 4.46 22.04 -0.07
CA LEU A 74 5.16 21.05 0.77
C LEU A 74 5.35 21.51 2.22
N THR A 75 5.67 22.79 2.42
CA THR A 75 5.85 23.42 3.75
C THR A 75 4.57 23.47 4.58
N ALA A 76 3.40 23.44 3.94
CA ALA A 76 2.09 23.50 4.59
C ALA A 76 1.46 22.11 4.78
N ILE A 77 2.09 21.04 4.28
CA ILE A 77 1.62 19.67 4.49
C ILE A 77 1.98 19.25 5.92
N PRO A 78 1.00 18.84 6.74
CA PRO A 78 1.26 18.48 8.12
C PRO A 78 2.13 17.22 8.20
N VAL A 79 3.11 17.26 9.10
CA VAL A 79 3.91 16.09 9.46
C VAL A 79 3.07 15.22 10.36
N GLN A 80 2.70 14.04 9.86
CA GLN A 80 1.89 13.09 10.60
C GLN A 80 2.49 11.71 10.49
N GLN A 81 2.35 10.94 11.55
CA GLN A 81 2.73 9.54 11.60
C GLN A 81 1.64 8.76 12.31
N ILE A 82 1.27 7.62 11.73
CA ILE A 82 0.43 6.63 12.39
C ILE A 82 1.14 5.29 12.38
N THR A 83 0.98 4.55 13.48
CA THR A 83 1.42 3.16 13.59
C THR A 83 0.25 2.32 14.05
N TYR A 84 0.03 1.20 13.39
CA TYR A 84 -1.05 0.26 13.70
C TYR A 84 -0.64 -1.17 13.39
N THR A 85 -1.38 -2.12 13.95
CA THR A 85 -1.20 -3.55 13.68
C THR A 85 -2.29 -4.06 12.73
N MET A 86 -1.93 -5.05 11.90
CA MET A 86 -2.85 -5.70 10.98
C MET A 86 -2.56 -7.20 10.96
N ASP A 87 -3.58 -8.01 11.21
CA ASP A 87 -3.50 -9.45 11.05
C ASP A 87 -4.13 -9.84 9.72
N ILE A 88 -3.38 -10.55 8.88
CA ILE A 88 -3.84 -11.02 7.58
C ILE A 88 -4.01 -12.53 7.66
N GLU A 89 -5.22 -13.00 7.37
CA GLU A 89 -5.61 -14.40 7.40
C GLU A 89 -6.32 -14.78 6.10
N ASP A 90 -5.94 -15.91 5.52
CA ASP A 90 -6.61 -16.47 4.34
C ASP A 90 -7.31 -17.82 4.61
N THR A 91 -8.14 -18.25 3.66
CA THR A 91 -8.89 -19.51 3.74
C THR A 91 -8.02 -20.76 3.57
N ASP A 92 -6.75 -20.61 3.20
CA ASP A 92 -5.80 -21.71 3.08
C ASP A 92 -5.03 -21.94 4.40
N GLY A 93 -5.33 -21.15 5.44
CA GLY A 93 -4.75 -21.26 6.78
C GLY A 93 -3.48 -20.44 6.99
N ASN A 94 -3.11 -19.57 6.05
CA ASN A 94 -1.98 -18.66 6.24
C ASN A 94 -2.40 -17.51 7.15
N MET A 95 -1.58 -17.22 8.17
CA MET A 95 -1.80 -16.10 9.08
C MET A 95 -0.49 -15.34 9.31
N THR A 96 -0.54 -14.02 9.19
CA THR A 96 0.61 -13.13 9.43
C THR A 96 0.17 -11.86 10.14
N SER A 97 0.98 -11.39 11.07
CA SER A 97 0.77 -10.15 11.81
C SER A 97 1.80 -9.12 11.39
N TRP A 98 1.36 -7.88 11.19
CA TRP A 98 2.17 -6.79 10.65
C TRP A 98 2.09 -5.56 11.53
N MET A 99 3.23 -4.92 11.75
CA MET A 99 3.29 -3.56 12.25
C MET A 99 3.47 -2.62 11.06
N ILE A 100 2.51 -1.73 10.85
CA ILE A 100 2.48 -0.79 9.73
C ILE A 100 2.65 0.62 10.25
N CYS A 101 3.61 1.34 9.68
CA CYS A 101 3.85 2.76 9.94
C CYS A 101 3.60 3.55 8.66
N ASN A 102 2.71 4.54 8.68
CA ASN A 102 2.53 5.47 7.58
C ASN A 102 2.89 6.88 8.04
N ARG A 103 3.50 7.65 7.13
CA ARG A 103 3.93 9.02 7.38
C ARG A 103 3.58 9.93 6.22
N SER A 104 3.29 11.19 6.52
CA SER A 104 3.20 12.27 5.55
C SER A 104 4.04 13.48 5.96
N GLY A 105 4.42 14.29 4.97
CA GLY A 105 5.13 15.54 5.15
C GLY A 105 6.61 15.35 5.51
N PHE A 106 7.31 16.48 5.61
CA PHE A 106 8.74 16.51 5.94
C PHE A 106 8.95 17.12 7.33
N PRO A 107 9.60 16.43 8.27
CA PRO A 107 9.87 16.97 9.61
C PRO A 107 10.78 18.19 9.56
N ASP A 108 11.69 18.18 8.61
CA ASP A 108 12.68 19.21 8.38
C ASP A 108 12.67 19.50 6.89
N ILE A 109 12.02 20.60 6.53
CA ILE A 109 11.90 21.03 5.13
C ILE A 109 13.24 21.57 4.61
N GLU A 110 14.17 21.97 5.48
CA GLU A 110 15.47 22.50 5.08
C GLU A 110 16.37 21.39 4.50
N ASN A 111 16.16 20.14 4.96
CA ASN A 111 16.82 18.96 4.41
C ASN A 111 16.20 18.47 3.09
N VAL A 112 15.08 19.03 2.65
CA VAL A 112 14.48 18.70 1.36
C VAL A 112 15.19 19.48 0.27
N SER A 113 15.65 18.79 -0.76
CA SER A 113 16.34 19.44 -1.87
C SER A 113 15.48 20.54 -2.51
N LYS A 114 16.13 21.66 -2.86
CA LYS A 114 15.45 22.80 -3.51
C LYS A 114 14.75 22.39 -4.80
N SER A 115 15.30 21.43 -5.54
CA SER A 115 14.70 20.89 -6.76
C SER A 115 13.34 20.23 -6.48
N VAL A 116 13.20 19.44 -5.41
CA VAL A 116 11.92 18.84 -5.02
C VAL A 116 10.90 19.91 -4.61
N ILE A 117 11.33 20.92 -3.86
CA ILE A 117 10.47 22.02 -3.45
C ILE A 117 9.97 22.81 -4.67
N SER A 118 10.87 23.17 -5.58
CA SER A 118 10.54 23.88 -6.82
C SER A 118 9.64 23.04 -7.72
N ALA A 119 9.96 21.76 -7.94
CA ALA A 119 9.17 20.87 -8.78
C ALA A 119 7.74 20.70 -8.24
N HIS A 120 7.55 20.55 -6.92
CA HIS A 120 6.21 20.49 -6.35
C HIS A 120 5.47 21.82 -6.48
N LYS A 121 6.16 22.95 -6.25
CA LYS A 121 5.56 24.29 -6.36
C LYS A 121 5.11 24.59 -7.80
N ASN A 122 5.87 24.15 -8.79
CA ASN A 122 5.60 24.32 -10.20
C ASN A 122 4.64 23.26 -10.77
N GLU A 123 4.18 22.31 -9.94
CA GLU A 123 3.38 21.15 -10.35
C GLU A 123 4.09 20.19 -11.33
N ASP A 124 5.43 20.24 -11.42
CA ASP A 124 6.27 19.32 -12.20
C ASP A 124 6.25 17.90 -11.61
N ILE A 125 6.07 17.81 -10.28
CA ILE A 125 5.79 16.55 -9.58
C ILE A 125 4.43 16.61 -8.91
N THR A 126 3.61 15.59 -9.16
CA THR A 126 2.28 15.43 -8.55
C THR A 126 2.30 14.47 -7.35
N LEU A 127 3.50 14.03 -6.96
CA LEU A 127 3.72 13.08 -5.87
C LEU A 127 3.55 13.77 -4.52
N PHE A 128 2.54 13.35 -3.77
CA PHE A 128 2.35 13.73 -2.38
C PHE A 128 3.41 13.07 -1.47
N PRO A 129 4.04 13.79 -0.52
CA PRO A 129 5.09 13.27 0.36
C PRO A 129 4.51 12.34 1.42
N ARG A 130 4.13 11.14 0.99
CA ARG A 130 3.59 10.05 1.81
C ARG A 130 4.39 8.79 1.57
N GLY A 131 4.78 8.16 2.66
CA GLY A 131 5.40 6.85 2.66
C GLY A 131 4.85 5.97 3.77
N GLY A 132 5.22 4.71 3.73
CA GLY A 132 4.94 3.78 4.81
C GLY A 132 5.82 2.55 4.75
N VAL A 133 5.87 1.83 5.84
CA VAL A 133 6.58 0.55 5.95
C VAL A 133 5.69 -0.47 6.64
N ALA A 134 5.85 -1.74 6.29
CA ALA A 134 5.18 -2.85 6.95
C ALA A 134 6.22 -3.92 7.33
N ALA A 135 6.42 -4.10 8.63
CA ALA A 135 7.31 -5.11 9.18
C ALA A 135 6.47 -6.28 9.69
N CYS A 136 6.82 -7.50 9.28
CA CYS A 136 6.15 -8.69 9.80
C CYS A 136 6.63 -8.95 11.23
N VAL A 137 5.70 -9.12 12.16
CA VAL A 137 6.01 -9.50 13.55
C VAL A 137 5.86 -11.00 13.79
N SER A 138 5.30 -11.72 12.81
CA SER A 138 5.27 -13.18 12.81
C SER A 138 6.61 -13.75 12.34
N HIS A 139 7.17 -14.70 13.09
CA HIS A 139 8.49 -15.29 12.82
C HIS A 139 8.56 -16.16 11.55
N ASN A 140 7.44 -16.37 10.87
CA ASN A 140 7.30 -17.36 9.79
C ASN A 140 7.20 -16.72 8.39
N TYR A 141 7.31 -15.38 8.26
CA TYR A 141 7.26 -14.74 6.95
C TYR A 141 8.60 -14.89 6.23
N LYS A 142 8.59 -15.64 5.12
CA LYS A 142 9.79 -15.99 4.34
C LYS A 142 9.81 -15.41 2.93
N LYS A 143 8.81 -14.63 2.55
CA LYS A 143 8.76 -14.01 1.22
C LYS A 143 9.69 -12.79 1.19
N PRO A 144 10.26 -12.46 0.02
CA PRO A 144 10.99 -11.22 -0.17
C PRO A 144 10.11 -10.00 0.11
N HIS A 145 10.69 -8.96 0.72
CA HIS A 145 10.00 -7.70 0.89
C HIS A 145 10.10 -6.86 -0.39
N ARG A 146 9.03 -6.13 -0.65
CA ARG A 146 8.75 -5.47 -1.93
C ARG A 146 8.43 -3.99 -1.75
N ALA A 147 8.63 -3.23 -2.82
CA ALA A 147 8.15 -1.88 -2.92
C ALA A 147 6.66 -1.86 -3.32
N PHE A 148 5.93 -0.87 -2.83
CA PHE A 148 4.51 -0.66 -3.09
C PHE A 148 4.29 0.77 -3.55
N CYS A 149 3.41 0.93 -4.54
CA CYS A 149 2.76 2.20 -4.85
C CYS A 149 1.27 1.99 -4.65
N PHE A 150 0.86 1.89 -3.39
CA PHE A 150 -0.45 1.39 -2.90
C PHE A 150 -0.73 -0.09 -3.19
N LEU A 151 -0.25 -0.60 -4.33
CA LEU A 151 -0.25 -2.00 -4.73
C LEU A 151 1.20 -2.51 -4.85
N PRO A 152 1.43 -3.82 -4.68
CA PRO A 152 2.77 -4.41 -4.75
C PRO A 152 3.38 -4.23 -6.15
N LEU A 153 4.61 -3.74 -6.20
CA LEU A 153 5.42 -3.66 -7.43
C LEU A 153 6.23 -4.96 -7.58
N SER A 154 6.72 -5.26 -8.78
CA SER A 154 7.58 -6.44 -9.01
C SER A 154 9.04 -6.20 -8.59
N LEU A 155 9.26 -5.31 -7.61
CA LEU A 155 10.55 -4.86 -7.14
C LEU A 155 10.77 -5.28 -5.68
N GLU A 156 11.80 -6.08 -5.45
CA GLU A 156 12.28 -6.41 -4.11
C GLU A 156 13.14 -5.27 -3.54
N THR A 157 13.00 -4.99 -2.25
CA THR A 157 13.69 -3.87 -1.59
C THR A 157 15.03 -4.27 -0.98
N GLY A 158 15.23 -5.56 -0.68
CA GLY A 158 16.34 -6.04 0.15
C GLY A 158 16.27 -5.61 1.62
N LEU A 159 15.21 -4.89 2.01
CA LEU A 159 14.98 -4.43 3.38
C LEU A 159 14.23 -5.51 4.18
N PRO A 160 14.29 -5.50 5.52
CA PRO A 160 13.55 -6.43 6.37
C PRO A 160 12.05 -6.06 6.51
N PHE A 161 11.52 -5.21 5.63
CA PHE A 161 10.13 -4.75 5.63
C PHE A 161 9.70 -4.31 4.23
N HIS A 162 8.39 -4.37 3.97
CA HIS A 162 7.82 -3.77 2.76
C HIS A 162 7.85 -2.25 2.85
N VAL A 163 8.03 -1.58 1.72
CA VAL A 163 8.06 -0.12 1.63
C VAL A 163 6.96 0.35 0.70
N ASN A 164 6.13 1.27 1.15
CA ASN A 164 5.11 1.93 0.35
C ASN A 164 5.44 3.41 0.17
N GLY A 165 5.16 3.93 -1.00
CA GLY A 165 5.35 5.35 -1.31
C GLY A 165 4.56 5.77 -2.53
N HIS A 166 4.32 7.07 -2.65
CA HIS A 166 3.83 7.63 -3.91
C HIS A 166 5.02 7.74 -4.86
N PHE A 167 5.38 6.61 -5.49
CA PHE A 167 6.50 6.53 -6.41
C PHE A 167 6.09 6.91 -7.84
N ALA A 168 7.00 7.58 -8.57
CA ALA A 168 6.93 7.63 -10.03
C ALA A 168 7.19 6.23 -10.59
N LEU A 169 6.35 5.80 -11.53
CA LEU A 169 6.42 4.47 -12.14
C LEU A 169 6.65 4.57 -13.64
N ASP A 170 7.18 3.50 -14.24
CA ASP A 170 7.25 3.35 -15.69
C ASP A 170 5.86 3.33 -16.35
N SER A 171 5.81 3.39 -17.69
CA SER A 171 4.55 3.39 -18.45
C SER A 171 3.71 2.14 -18.23
N ALA A 172 4.35 0.99 -17.95
CA ALA A 172 3.68 -0.25 -17.58
C ALA A 172 3.18 -0.27 -16.13
N ARG A 173 3.60 0.70 -15.31
CA ARG A 173 3.35 0.85 -13.88
C ARG A 173 3.76 -0.38 -13.07
N ARG A 174 4.80 -1.09 -13.51
CA ARG A 174 5.31 -2.32 -12.85
C ARG A 174 6.60 -2.08 -12.09
N ASN A 175 7.38 -1.10 -12.52
CA ASN A 175 8.65 -0.73 -11.94
C ASN A 175 8.67 0.77 -11.60
N LEU A 176 9.65 1.16 -10.78
CA LEU A 176 9.97 2.56 -10.57
C LEU A 176 10.43 3.18 -11.89
N TRP A 177 10.04 4.42 -12.12
CA TRP A 177 10.58 5.20 -13.22
C TRP A 177 12.10 5.38 -13.04
N ARG A 178 12.83 5.31 -14.14
CA ARG A 178 14.26 5.63 -14.24
C ARG A 178 14.45 6.58 -15.40
N ASP A 179 15.44 7.46 -15.30
CA ASP A 179 15.85 8.22 -16.47
C ASP A 179 16.66 7.33 -17.42
N ASP A 180 16.99 7.83 -18.60
CA ASP A 180 17.75 7.09 -19.61
C ASP A 180 19.19 6.74 -19.16
N ASN A 181 19.65 7.29 -18.03
CA ASN A 181 21.00 7.06 -17.48
C ASN A 181 21.03 6.08 -16.30
N GLY A 182 19.87 5.58 -15.84
CA GLY A 182 19.74 4.49 -14.86
C GLY A 182 19.37 4.95 -13.46
#